data_AF-A0A7R8Z0Z7-F1
#
_entry.id   AF-A0A7R8Z0Z7-F1
#
_cell.length_a   1.000
_cell.length_b   1.000
_cell.length_c   1.000
_cell.angle_alpha   90.00
_cell.angle_beta   90.00
_cell.angle_gamma   90.00
#
_symmetry.space_group_name_H-M   'P 1'
#
loop_
_entity.id
_entity.type
_entity.pdbx_description
1 polymer ?
#
loop_
_entity_poly.entity_id
_entity_poly.type
_entity_poly.pdbx_seq_one_letter_code
_entity_poly.pdbx_strand_id
1 'polypeptide(L)'
;MEIVDIAVDKYNKTFHSVTKRKPVVVFLARSQRINYQDIVDFKSEDHANVKCEILWKQKNQIKIHNAKRKTPKRYKTDDVVYKKNKQIKSKDKHLFEKETVAKNNRITITTTSGKGFITNVSSVAV
;
A
#
# COMPACT_ATOMS: atom_id res chain seq x y z
N MET A 1 21.01 -15.37 16.25
CA MET A 1 21.22 -15.33 14.78
C MET A 1 20.54 -16.50 14.09
N GLU A 2 20.65 -17.72 14.63
CA GLU A 2 20.09 -18.97 14.05
C GLU A 2 18.62 -18.91 13.58
N ILE A 3 17.71 -18.27 14.32
CA ILE A 3 16.29 -18.17 13.95
C ILE A 3 16.08 -17.38 12.65
N VAL A 4 16.89 -16.33 12.42
CA VAL A 4 16.79 -15.51 11.21
C VAL A 4 17.20 -16.33 9.99
N ASP A 5 18.29 -17.09 10.11
CA ASP A 5 18.78 -17.93 9.02
C ASP A 5 17.77 -19.04 8.67
N ILE A 6 17.18 -19.67 9.68
CA ILE A 6 16.10 -20.66 9.49
C ILE A 6 14.88 -20.01 8.82
N ALA A 7 14.50 -18.79 9.21
CA ALA A 7 13.36 -18.09 8.64
C ALA A 7 13.60 -17.71 7.16
N VAL A 8 14.79 -17.21 6.84
CA VAL A 8 15.19 -16.87 5.47
C VAL A 8 15.20 -18.13 4.59
N ASP A 9 15.77 -19.24 5.08
CA ASP A 9 15.80 -20.50 4.33
C ASP A 9 14.39 -21.03 4.06
N LYS A 10 13.53 -21.05 5.08
CA LYS A 10 12.13 -21.46 4.94
C LYS A 10 11.37 -20.57 3.96
N TYR A 11 11.55 -19.25 4.02
CA TYR A 11 10.90 -18.33 3.09
C TYR A 11 11.33 -18.62 1.64
N ASN A 12 12.64 -18.75 1.39
CA ASN A 12 13.18 -18.95 0.05
C ASN A 12 12.79 -20.30 -0.57
N LYS A 13 12.53 -21.32 0.26
CA LYS A 13 12.15 -22.68 -0.17
C LYS A 13 10.64 -22.95 -0.18
N THR A 14 9.82 -22.06 0.35
CA THR A 14 8.35 -22.21 0.37
C THR A 14 7.73 -21.71 -0.93
N PHE A 15 6.64 -22.36 -1.37
CA PHE A 15 5.92 -21.93 -2.56
C PHE A 15 5.17 -20.62 -2.32
N HIS A 16 5.39 -19.66 -3.21
CA HIS A 16 4.68 -18.39 -3.16
C HIS A 16 3.22 -18.56 -3.65
N SER A 17 2.27 -18.00 -2.91
CA SER A 17 0.84 -18.24 -3.12
C SER A 17 0.30 -17.79 -4.49
N VAL A 18 0.95 -16.80 -5.09
CA VAL A 18 0.55 -16.18 -6.37
C VAL A 18 1.20 -16.91 -7.54
N THR A 19 2.53 -16.94 -7.53
CA THR A 19 3.35 -17.43 -8.64
C THR A 19 3.53 -18.93 -8.63
N LYS A 20 3.07 -19.62 -7.57
CA LYS A 20 3.18 -21.07 -7.35
C LYS A 20 4.61 -21.62 -7.51
N ARG A 21 5.60 -20.74 -7.39
CA ARG A 21 7.03 -21.03 -7.50
C ARG A 21 7.73 -20.64 -6.20
N LYS A 22 8.85 -21.29 -5.92
CA LYS A 22 9.70 -20.93 -4.79
C LYS A 22 10.51 -19.67 -5.12
N PRO A 23 10.67 -18.70 -4.21
CA PRO A 23 11.47 -17.50 -4.47
C PRO A 23 12.87 -17.83 -4.98
N VAL A 24 13.54 -18.83 -4.39
CA VAL A 24 14.87 -19.25 -4.83
C VAL A 24 14.91 -19.68 -6.30
N VAL A 25 13.84 -20.27 -6.83
CA VAL A 25 13.75 -20.68 -8.23
C VAL A 25 13.59 -19.47 -9.13
N VAL A 26 12.79 -18.48 -8.74
CA VAL A 26 12.58 -17.26 -9.55
C VAL A 26 13.85 -16.41 -9.63
N PHE A 27 14.60 -16.31 -8.52
CA PHE A 27 15.84 -15.51 -8.48
C PHE A 27 17.06 -16.27 -9.01
N LEU A 28 17.22 -17.53 -8.64
CA LEU A 28 18.42 -18.33 -8.92
C LEU A 28 18.18 -19.46 -9.93
N ALA A 29 17.09 -19.42 -10.72
CA ALA A 29 16.84 -20.41 -11.77
C ALA A 29 18.12 -20.68 -12.57
N ARG A 30 18.59 -21.92 -12.46
CA ARG A 30 19.65 -22.46 -13.31
C ARG A 30 19.01 -22.80 -14.65
N SER A 31 19.39 -22.05 -15.67
CA SER A 31 19.01 -22.35 -17.04
C SER A 31 19.98 -23.39 -17.60
N GLN A 32 19.48 -24.38 -18.34
CA GLN A 32 20.31 -25.31 -19.12
C GLN A 32 20.69 -24.72 -20.49
N ARG A 33 20.31 -23.45 -20.76
CA ARG A 33 20.66 -22.76 -22.01
C ARG A 33 22.16 -22.55 -22.11
N ILE A 34 22.68 -22.76 -23.32
CA ILE A 34 24.12 -22.82 -23.60
C ILE A 34 24.71 -21.41 -23.78
N ASN A 35 23.92 -20.47 -24.33
CA ASN A 35 24.36 -19.10 -24.60
C ASN A 35 23.92 -18.14 -23.47
N TYR A 36 24.82 -17.24 -23.07
CA TYR A 36 24.57 -16.21 -22.07
C TYR A 36 23.43 -15.27 -22.46
N GLN A 37 23.32 -14.89 -23.74
CA GLN A 37 22.26 -13.99 -24.21
C GLN A 37 20.87 -14.62 -24.01
N ASP A 38 20.72 -15.89 -24.40
CA ASP A 38 19.46 -16.63 -24.25
C ASP A 38 19.07 -16.84 -22.77
N ILE A 39 20.05 -16.86 -21.85
CA ILE A 39 19.80 -16.90 -20.41
C ILE A 39 19.25 -15.56 -19.92
N VAL A 40 19.85 -14.44 -20.37
CA VAL A 40 19.42 -13.09 -19.98
C VAL A 40 18.00 -12.82 -20.49
N ASP A 41 17.73 -13.13 -21.75
CA ASP A 41 16.42 -12.91 -22.36
C ASP A 41 15.34 -13.76 -21.69
N PHE A 42 15.65 -15.03 -21.39
CA PHE A 42 14.76 -15.89 -20.63
C PHE A 42 14.44 -15.34 -19.23
N LYS A 43 15.46 -14.87 -18.50
CA LYS A 43 15.25 -14.31 -17.16
C LYS A 43 14.44 -13.02 -17.20
N SER A 44 14.70 -12.16 -18.19
CA SER A 44 13.93 -10.95 -18.43
C SER A 44 12.44 -11.26 -18.66
N GLU A 45 12.16 -12.22 -19.54
CA GLU A 45 10.79 -12.64 -19.85
C GLU A 45 10.10 -13.29 -18.65
N ASP A 46 10.78 -14.21 -17.95
CA ASP A 46 10.22 -14.88 -16.78
C ASP A 46 9.91 -13.88 -15.64
N HIS A 47 10.78 -12.89 -15.43
CA HIS A 47 10.56 -11.82 -14.45
C HIS A 47 9.39 -10.92 -14.86
N ALA A 48 9.25 -10.60 -16.14
CA ALA A 48 8.10 -9.86 -16.65
C ALA A 48 6.78 -10.62 -16.42
N ASN A 49 6.77 -11.94 -16.68
CA ASN A 49 5.61 -12.79 -16.47
C ASN A 49 5.22 -12.86 -14.98
N VAL A 50 6.18 -13.10 -14.09
CA VAL A 50 5.97 -13.10 -12.64
C VAL A 50 5.41 -11.75 -12.16
N LYS A 51 5.94 -10.64 -12.67
CA LYS A 51 5.45 -9.30 -12.34
C LYS A 51 3.99 -9.13 -12.77
N CYS A 52 3.62 -9.59 -13.96
CA CYS A 52 2.25 -9.53 -14.46
C CYS A 52 1.27 -10.31 -13.57
N GLU A 53 1.61 -11.53 -13.13
CA GLU A 53 0.77 -12.33 -12.23
C GLU A 53 0.52 -11.64 -10.89
N ILE A 54 1.58 -11.07 -10.30
CA ILE A 54 1.50 -10.34 -9.03
C ILE A 54 0.60 -9.11 -9.19
N LEU A 55 0.82 -8.31 -10.23
CA LEU A 55 0.01 -7.12 -10.50
C LEU A 55 -1.45 -7.46 -10.76
N TRP A 56 -1.73 -8.55 -11.49
CA TRP A 56 -3.08 -9.01 -11.75
C TRP A 56 -3.81 -9.37 -10.46
N LYS A 57 -3.18 -10.17 -9.58
CA LYS A 57 -3.78 -10.53 -8.28
C LYS A 57 -4.01 -9.30 -7.42
N GLN A 58 -3.06 -8.37 -7.36
CA GLN A 58 -3.19 -7.12 -6.62
C GLN A 58 -4.37 -6.28 -7.13
N LYS A 59 -4.48 -6.07 -8.44
CA LYS A 59 -5.59 -5.33 -9.05
C LYS A 59 -6.94 -5.98 -8.72
N ASN A 60 -7.03 -7.30 -8.82
CA ASN A 60 -8.27 -8.03 -8.52
C ASN A 60 -8.64 -7.95 -7.03
N GLN A 61 -7.67 -8.13 -6.13
CA GLN A 61 -7.91 -7.97 -4.70
C GLN A 61 -8.36 -6.54 -4.38
N ILE A 62 -7.70 -5.52 -4.92
CA ILE A 62 -8.10 -4.12 -4.76
C ILE A 62 -9.53 -3.91 -5.26
N LYS A 63 -9.89 -4.44 -6.43
CA LYS A 63 -11.25 -4.35 -6.98
C LYS A 63 -12.28 -5.00 -6.05
N ILE A 64 -12.01 -6.20 -5.56
CA ILE A 64 -12.91 -6.94 -4.65
C ILE A 64 -13.07 -6.18 -3.31
N HIS A 65 -11.96 -5.77 -2.69
CA HIS A 65 -11.98 -5.06 -1.41
C HIS A 65 -12.59 -3.66 -1.51
N ASN A 66 -12.53 -3.03 -2.68
CA ASN A 66 -13.13 -1.73 -2.94
C ASN A 66 -14.55 -1.80 -3.49
N ALA A 67 -15.08 -2.99 -3.82
CA ALA A 67 -16.38 -3.15 -4.48
C ALA A 67 -17.55 -2.53 -3.69
N LYS A 68 -17.48 -2.56 -2.35
CA LYS A 68 -18.49 -1.99 -1.45
C LYS A 68 -18.08 -0.63 -0.85
N ARG A 69 -16.92 -0.08 -1.24
CA ARG A 69 -16.45 1.19 -0.67
C ARG A 69 -17.16 2.36 -1.36
N LYS A 70 -17.63 3.30 -0.55
CA LYS A 70 -18.16 4.57 -1.05
C LYS A 70 -17.01 5.39 -1.65
N THR A 71 -17.34 6.22 -2.65
CA THR A 71 -16.40 7.18 -3.21
C THR A 71 -15.87 8.09 -2.09
N PRO A 72 -14.56 8.33 -2.01
CA PRO A 72 -14.00 9.25 -1.02
C PRO A 72 -14.60 10.65 -1.21
N LYS A 73 -14.97 11.32 -0.12
CA LYS A 73 -15.37 12.73 -0.16
C LYS A 73 -14.21 13.56 -0.71
N ARG A 74 -14.52 14.49 -1.62
CA ARG A 74 -13.55 15.46 -2.13
C ARG A 74 -13.83 16.79 -1.46
N TYR A 75 -12.77 17.40 -0.92
CA TYR A 75 -12.81 18.74 -0.35
C TYR A 75 -12.21 19.75 -1.32
N LYS A 76 -12.82 20.93 -1.39
CA LYS A 76 -12.28 22.12 -2.05
C LYS A 76 -11.47 22.93 -1.04
N THR A 77 -10.66 23.84 -1.56
CA THR A 77 -10.02 24.88 -0.74
C THR A 77 -11.11 25.70 -0.06
N ASP A 78 -10.87 26.09 1.20
CA ASP A 78 -11.78 26.86 2.06
C ASP A 78 -13.02 26.11 2.57
N ASP A 79 -13.16 24.81 2.26
CA ASP A 79 -14.16 23.98 2.91
C ASP A 79 -13.91 23.91 4.43
N VAL A 80 -14.99 23.97 5.20
CA VAL A 80 -14.95 23.78 6.66
C VAL A 80 -14.96 22.29 6.97
N VAL A 81 -14.03 21.88 7.82
CA VAL A 81 -13.83 20.48 8.21
C VAL A 81 -13.68 20.36 9.73
N TYR A 82 -14.29 19.34 10.32
CA TYR A 82 -14.19 19.08 11.75
C TYR A 82 -13.22 17.93 12.03
N LYS A 83 -12.11 18.26 12.67
CA LYS A 83 -11.05 17.31 13.04
C LYS A 83 -11.31 16.73 14.42
N LYS A 84 -11.27 15.41 14.54
CA LYS A 84 -11.43 14.73 15.83
C LYS A 84 -10.17 14.86 16.70
N ASN A 85 -10.34 15.35 17.91
CA ASN A 85 -9.30 15.42 18.93
C ASN A 85 -9.08 14.04 19.57
N LYS A 86 -7.94 13.40 19.27
CA LYS A 86 -7.63 12.03 19.72
C LYS A 86 -7.25 11.93 21.21
N GLN A 87 -6.86 13.04 21.83
CA GLN A 87 -6.30 13.06 23.19
C GLN A 87 -7.30 13.53 24.26
N ILE A 88 -8.57 13.75 23.90
CA ILE A 88 -9.58 14.18 24.86
C ILE A 88 -9.99 13.01 25.75
N LYS A 89 -9.74 13.17 27.05
CA LYS A 89 -10.12 12.22 28.11
C LYS A 89 -11.24 12.73 29.02
N SER A 90 -11.57 14.02 28.95
CA SER A 90 -12.63 14.67 29.75
C SER A 90 -13.87 14.95 28.91
N LYS A 91 -15.06 14.96 29.54
CA LYS A 91 -16.34 15.31 28.93
C LYS A 91 -16.49 16.81 28.62
N ASP A 92 -15.67 17.66 29.25
CA ASP A 92 -15.79 19.13 29.14
C ASP A 92 -15.09 19.71 27.91
N LYS A 93 -14.26 18.91 27.22
CA LYS A 93 -13.52 19.35 26.04
C LYS A 93 -14.26 18.93 24.76
N HIS A 94 -14.35 19.85 23.80
CA HIS A 94 -14.97 19.58 22.50
C HIS A 94 -14.23 18.49 21.73
N LEU A 95 -14.93 17.39 21.42
CA LEU A 95 -14.39 16.24 20.71
C LEU A 95 -13.86 16.59 19.30
N PHE A 96 -14.36 17.66 18.69
CA PHE A 96 -14.00 18.11 17.36
C PHE A 96 -13.56 19.57 17.35
N GLU A 97 -12.57 19.87 16.54
CA GLU A 97 -12.06 21.23 16.28
C GLU A 97 -12.37 21.62 14.84
N LYS A 98 -12.83 22.85 14.64
CA LYS A 98 -13.15 23.41 13.32
C LYS A 98 -11.85 23.87 12.64
N GLU A 99 -11.57 23.33 11.46
CA GLU A 99 -10.43 23.71 10.62
C GLU A 99 -10.91 24.04 9.20
N THR A 100 -10.10 24.79 8.46
CA THR A 100 -10.34 25.11 7.04
C THR A 100 -9.34 24.37 6.15
N VAL A 101 -9.80 23.88 5.00
CA VAL A 101 -8.96 23.14 4.06
C VAL A 101 -8.07 24.09 3.24
N ALA A 102 -6.76 23.95 3.38
CA ALA A 102 -5.77 24.65 2.57
C ALA A 102 -5.42 23.89 1.27
N LYS A 103 -5.29 22.55 1.36
CA LYS A 103 -4.94 21.70 0.22
C LYS A 103 -5.50 20.29 0.37
N ASN A 104 -6.01 19.72 -0.73
CA ASN A 104 -6.48 18.35 -0.79
C ASN A 104 -5.47 17.45 -1.54
N ASN A 105 -4.90 16.47 -0.83
CA ASN A 105 -3.95 15.48 -1.34
C ASN A 105 -4.60 14.12 -1.64
N ARG A 106 -5.88 14.10 -2.03
CA ARG A 106 -6.73 12.93 -2.32
C ARG A 106 -7.08 12.06 -1.09
N ILE A 107 -6.08 11.65 -0.31
CA ILE A 107 -6.24 10.81 0.89
C ILE A 107 -6.21 11.66 2.16
N THR A 108 -5.39 12.72 2.14
CA THR A 108 -5.21 13.64 3.25
C THR A 108 -5.58 15.06 2.86
N ILE A 109 -6.01 15.84 3.85
CA ILE A 109 -6.19 17.28 3.74
C ILE A 109 -5.13 17.99 4.60
N THR A 110 -4.60 19.08 4.07
CA THR A 110 -3.78 20.04 4.81
C THR A 110 -4.68 21.19 5.21
N THR A 111 -4.67 21.56 6.49
CA THR A 111 -5.50 22.65 7.00
C THR A 111 -4.67 23.91 7.28
N THR A 112 -5.34 25.06 7.29
CA THR A 112 -4.72 26.40 7.41
C THR A 112 -4.29 26.77 8.83
N SER A 113 -4.66 25.98 9.85
CA SER A 113 -4.25 26.25 11.24
C SER A 113 -2.72 26.15 11.38
N GLY A 114 -2.12 27.00 12.22
CA GLY A 114 -0.69 27.36 12.26
C GLY A 114 0.34 26.24 12.49
N LYS A 115 -0.09 24.98 12.52
CA LYS A 115 0.75 23.80 12.38
C LYS A 115 0.16 23.05 11.19
N GLY A 116 0.81 23.05 10.02
CA GLY A 116 0.29 22.40 8.81
C GLY A 116 0.01 20.91 9.04
N PHE A 117 -1.20 20.58 9.50
CA PHE A 117 -1.56 19.25 9.92
C PHE A 117 -2.12 18.48 8.73
N ILE A 118 -1.50 17.33 8.46
CA ILE A 118 -1.95 16.39 7.44
C ILE A 118 -2.94 15.44 8.11
N THR A 119 -4.22 15.58 7.78
CA THR A 119 -5.30 14.79 8.40
C THR A 119 -5.96 13.88 7.36
N ASN A 120 -6.26 12.63 7.72
CA ASN A 120 -6.94 11.70 6.80
C ASN A 120 -8.38 12.15 6.56
N VAL A 121 -8.82 12.13 5.30
CA VAL A 121 -10.18 12.51 4.86
C VAL A 121 -11.27 11.72 5.59
N SER A 122 -11.02 10.45 5.92
CA SER A 122 -11.97 9.59 6.64
C SER A 122 -12.13 9.92 8.13
N SER A 123 -11.21 10.69 8.71
CA SER A 123 -11.24 11.08 10.13
C SER A 123 -11.87 12.45 10.38
N VAL A 124 -12.41 13.03 9.32
CA VAL A 124 -12.95 14.39 9.28
C VAL A 124 -14.46 14.30 9.13
N ALA A 125 -15.18 14.98 10.01
CA ALA A 125 -16.62 15.21 9.87
C ALA A 125 -16.86 16.48 9.05
N VAL A 126 -17.93 16.48 8.26
CA VAL A 126 -18.45 17.65 7.54
C VAL A 126 -19.77 18.00 8.18
#